data_AF-A0A7S4T856-F1
#
_entry.id   AF-A0A7S4T856-F1
#
_cell.length_a   1.000
_cell.length_b   1.000
_cell.length_c   1.000
_cell.angle_alpha   90.00
_cell.angle_beta   90.00
_cell.angle_gamma   90.00
#
_symmetry.space_group_name_H-M   'P 1'
#
loop_
_entity.id
_entity.type
_entity.pdbx_description
1 polymer ?
#
loop_
_entity_poly.entity_id
_entity_poly.type
_entity_poly.pdbx_seq_one_letter_code
_entity_poly.pdbx_strand_id
1 'polypeptide(L)'
;KDPVSEEWTPGVFASIWQKYNNRSLKWTTWIICDGPVDAIWIENLNTVLDDNKILTLANNDRIPMTDNCKIVFEVQDLRNASPATVSRAGIIYVSASDLGWEPIVQSWLFRRPELGSNRTAEVDCLKALFDKWLKESPPNGGAAVDFFDWNMRNIKKVMEANDSIVICNVLNIL
;
A
#
# COMPACT_ATOMS: atom_id res chain seq x y z
N LYS A 1 -7.53 -29.29 -3.30
CA LYS A 1 -7.37 -30.75 -3.46
C LYS A 1 -6.67 -30.98 -4.78
N ASP A 2 -5.47 -31.54 -4.76
CA ASP A 2 -4.78 -31.95 -5.98
C ASP A 2 -5.65 -33.01 -6.68
N PRO A 3 -5.96 -32.85 -7.99
CA PRO A 3 -6.83 -33.79 -8.70
C PRO A 3 -6.20 -35.15 -8.95
N VAL A 4 -4.88 -35.29 -8.75
CA VAL A 4 -4.11 -36.52 -8.97
C VAL A 4 -3.75 -37.20 -7.64
N SER A 5 -3.25 -36.45 -6.65
CA SER A 5 -2.83 -37.03 -5.36
C SER A 5 -3.94 -37.07 -4.31
N GLU A 6 -5.06 -36.38 -4.55
CA GLU A 6 -6.12 -36.13 -3.57
C GLU A 6 -5.67 -35.39 -2.30
N GLU A 7 -4.41 -34.96 -2.22
CA GLU A 7 -3.87 -34.28 -1.06
C GLU A 7 -4.24 -32.80 -1.03
N TRP A 8 -4.30 -32.26 0.19
CA TRP A 8 -4.49 -30.84 0.42
C TRP A 8 -3.15 -30.14 0.48
N THR A 9 -2.83 -29.38 -0.57
CA THR A 9 -1.71 -28.45 -0.52
C THR A 9 -2.15 -27.17 0.18
N PRO A 10 -1.45 -26.73 1.26
CA PRO A 10 -1.76 -25.47 1.89
C PRO A 10 -1.50 -24.31 0.91
N GLY A 11 -2.43 -23.36 0.84
CA GLY A 11 -2.25 -22.14 0.07
C GLY A 11 -1.14 -21.25 0.65
N VAL A 12 -0.76 -20.22 -0.11
CA VAL A 12 0.30 -19.27 0.29
C VAL A 12 -0.04 -18.61 1.64
N PHE A 13 -1.26 -18.08 1.78
CA PHE A 13 -1.71 -17.45 3.02
C PHE A 13 -1.74 -18.43 4.20
N ALA A 14 -2.24 -19.65 3.98
CA ALA A 14 -2.29 -20.69 5.03
C ALA A 14 -0.88 -21.06 5.52
N SER A 15 0.09 -21.13 4.62
CA SER A 15 1.50 -21.43 4.96
C SER A 15 2.14 -20.30 5.78
N ILE A 16 1.89 -19.04 5.42
CA ILE A 16 2.32 -17.87 6.20
C ILE A 16 1.64 -17.87 7.57
N TRP A 17 0.34 -18.11 7.60
CA TRP A 17 -0.45 -18.17 8.83
C TRP A 17 0.09 -19.20 9.81
N GLN A 18 0.28 -20.45 9.37
CA GLN A 18 0.81 -21.51 10.23
C GLN A 18 2.19 -21.18 10.82
N LYS A 19 3.04 -20.48 10.05
CA LYS A 19 4.38 -20.12 10.49
C LYS A 19 4.38 -18.97 11.52
N TYR A 20 3.50 -17.99 11.35
CA TYR A 20 3.57 -16.71 12.05
C TYR A 20 2.47 -16.48 13.09
N ASN A 21 1.36 -17.22 13.01
CA ASN A 21 0.30 -17.27 14.03
C ASN A 21 0.74 -18.16 15.21
N ASN A 22 1.79 -17.75 15.92
CA ASN A 22 2.42 -18.55 16.96
C ASN A 22 2.60 -17.75 18.26
N ARG A 23 2.00 -18.24 19.35
CA ARG A 23 2.06 -17.62 20.68
C ARG A 23 3.46 -17.66 21.31
N SER A 24 4.36 -18.53 20.82
CA SER A 24 5.74 -18.59 21.33
C SER A 24 6.61 -17.44 20.85
N LEU A 25 6.17 -16.67 19.84
CA LEU A 25 6.87 -15.48 19.36
C LEU A 25 6.75 -14.35 20.39
N LYS A 26 7.90 -13.78 20.79
CA LYS A 26 7.96 -12.72 21.82
C LYS A 26 7.41 -11.37 21.35
N TRP A 27 7.21 -11.20 20.04
CA TRP A 27 6.76 -9.97 19.42
C TRP A 27 5.38 -10.13 18.79
N THR A 28 4.71 -9.00 18.58
CA THR A 28 3.48 -8.94 17.79
C THR A 28 3.85 -9.12 16.31
N THR A 29 3.25 -10.11 15.66
CA THR A 29 3.44 -10.38 14.24
C THR A 29 2.33 -9.74 13.43
N TRP A 30 2.72 -8.95 12.43
CA TRP A 30 1.82 -8.29 11.50
C TRP A 30 1.92 -8.97 10.13
N ILE A 31 0.81 -9.52 9.65
CA ILE A 31 0.69 -10.08 8.30
C ILE A 31 0.03 -9.01 7.44
N ILE A 32 0.80 -8.44 6.51
CA ILE A 32 0.34 -7.39 5.60
C ILE A 32 0.02 -8.03 4.26
N CYS A 33 -1.22 -7.87 3.81
CA CYS A 33 -1.70 -8.30 2.50
C CYS A 33 -1.85 -7.05 1.63
N ASP A 34 -0.86 -6.79 0.80
CA ASP A 34 -0.84 -5.68 -0.15
C ASP A 34 -1.40 -6.13 -1.51
N GLY A 35 -2.39 -5.40 -2.02
CA GLY A 35 -2.98 -5.61 -3.33
C GLY A 35 -4.50 -5.41 -3.38
N PRO A 36 -5.10 -5.51 -4.58
CA PRO A 36 -6.53 -5.36 -4.73
C PRO A 36 -7.30 -6.49 -4.03
N VAL A 37 -8.42 -6.13 -3.39
CA VAL A 37 -9.35 -7.11 -2.81
C VAL A 37 -10.26 -7.67 -3.89
N ASP A 38 -10.39 -8.99 -3.89
CA ASP A 38 -11.36 -9.72 -4.71
C ASP A 38 -12.34 -10.46 -3.81
N ALA A 39 -13.61 -10.50 -4.24
CA ALA A 39 -14.71 -11.13 -3.50
C ALA A 39 -14.41 -12.60 -3.17
N ILE A 40 -13.74 -13.33 -4.07
CA ILE A 40 -13.50 -14.78 -3.94
C ILE A 40 -12.63 -15.10 -2.74
N TRP A 41 -11.53 -14.37 -2.54
CA TRP A 41 -10.57 -14.71 -1.49
C TRP A 41 -10.89 -14.03 -0.17
N ILE A 42 -11.44 -12.81 -0.17
CA ILE A 42 -11.75 -12.10 1.07
C ILE A 42 -12.89 -12.78 1.85
N GLU A 43 -13.83 -13.42 1.15
CA GLU A 43 -14.92 -14.14 1.79
C GLU A 43 -14.44 -15.35 2.60
N ASN A 44 -13.38 -16.02 2.13
CA ASN A 44 -12.75 -17.14 2.85
C ASN A 44 -12.06 -16.69 4.15
N LEU A 45 -11.85 -15.39 4.34
CA LEU A 45 -11.25 -14.81 5.54
C LEU A 45 -12.28 -14.26 6.54
N ASN A 46 -13.57 -14.28 6.21
CA ASN A 46 -14.61 -13.69 7.06
C ASN A 46 -14.58 -14.19 8.52
N THR A 47 -14.35 -15.49 8.73
CA THR A 47 -14.34 -16.10 10.08
C THR A 47 -13.10 -15.77 10.91
N VAL A 48 -12.01 -15.34 10.28
CA VAL A 48 -10.83 -14.87 11.01
C VAL A 48 -10.87 -13.35 11.24
N LEU A 49 -11.60 -12.63 10.39
CA LEU A 49 -11.77 -11.19 10.49
C LEU A 49 -12.87 -10.79 11.48
N ASP A 50 -13.92 -11.61 11.62
CA ASP A 50 -14.99 -11.40 12.62
C ASP A 50 -14.54 -11.66 14.07
N ASP A 51 -15.49 -11.65 15.00
CA ASP A 51 -15.24 -11.88 16.44
C ASP A 51 -14.81 -13.31 16.76
N ASN A 52 -15.03 -14.28 15.86
CA ASN A 52 -14.63 -15.66 16.09
C ASN A 52 -13.11 -15.80 16.03
N LYS A 53 -12.42 -14.99 15.22
CA LYS A 53 -10.96 -15.00 15.08
C LYS A 53 -10.40 -16.40 14.73
N ILE A 54 -11.08 -17.14 13.86
CA ILE A 54 -10.68 -18.50 13.44
C ILE A 54 -10.49 -18.55 11.92
N LEU A 55 -9.29 -18.91 11.47
CA LEU A 55 -9.04 -19.22 10.07
C LEU A 55 -9.56 -20.63 9.77
N THR A 56 -10.50 -20.73 8.82
CA THR A 56 -11.00 -22.01 8.32
C THR A 56 -10.35 -22.32 6.99
N LEU A 57 -9.59 -23.40 6.92
CA LEU A 57 -8.94 -23.87 5.70
C LEU A 57 -9.88 -24.77 4.89
N ALA A 58 -9.60 -24.94 3.60
CA ALA A 58 -10.43 -25.74 2.70
C ALA A 58 -10.50 -27.24 3.06
N ASN A 59 -9.53 -27.73 3.83
CA ASN A 59 -9.54 -29.07 4.44
C ASN A 59 -10.36 -29.15 5.73
N ASN A 60 -11.09 -28.09 6.08
CA ASN A 60 -11.82 -27.89 7.34
C ASN A 60 -10.96 -27.72 8.60
N ASP A 61 -9.65 -27.52 8.48
CA ASP A 61 -8.83 -27.16 9.63
C ASP A 61 -9.25 -25.78 10.16
N ARG A 62 -9.34 -25.69 11.48
CA ARG A 62 -9.74 -24.48 12.21
C ARG A 62 -8.58 -24.02 13.06
N ILE A 63 -7.96 -22.92 12.67
CA ILE A 63 -6.79 -22.37 13.33
C ILE A 63 -7.17 -21.04 14.00
N PRO A 64 -7.27 -20.98 15.33
CA PRO A 64 -7.56 -19.73 16.03
C PRO A 64 -6.39 -18.75 15.88
N MET A 65 -6.70 -17.47 15.71
CA MET A 65 -5.75 -16.38 15.69
C MET A 65 -5.19 -16.16 17.10
N THR A 66 -3.88 -16.06 17.22
CA THR A 66 -3.21 -15.76 18.48
C THR A 66 -3.28 -14.27 18.79
N ASP A 67 -3.27 -13.91 20.08
CA ASP A 67 -3.39 -12.52 20.54
C ASP A 67 -2.28 -11.60 19.97
N ASN A 68 -1.10 -12.20 19.74
CA ASN A 68 0.10 -11.54 19.21
C ASN A 68 0.14 -11.53 17.66
N CYS A 69 -0.86 -12.05 16.95
CA CYS A 69 -0.95 -11.93 15.51
C CYS A 69 -1.94 -10.81 15.13
N LYS A 70 -1.65 -10.07 14.06
CA LYS A 70 -2.52 -9.04 13.46
C LYS A 70 -2.48 -9.17 11.94
N ILE A 71 -3.60 -8.89 11.29
CA ILE A 71 -3.72 -8.89 9.83
C ILE A 71 -4.08 -7.47 9.39
N VAL A 72 -3.41 -6.98 8.35
CA VAL A 72 -3.72 -5.69 7.71
C VAL A 72 -3.81 -5.92 6.21
N PHE A 73 -4.80 -5.27 5.59
CA PHE A 73 -4.93 -5.22 4.14
C PHE A 73 -4.59 -3.80 3.68
N GLU A 74 -3.63 -3.68 2.78
CA GLU A 74 -3.34 -2.45 2.07
C GLU A 74 -3.98 -2.54 0.69
N VAL A 75 -5.04 -1.75 0.48
CA VAL A 75 -5.94 -1.88 -0.66
C VAL A 75 -6.22 -0.50 -1.23
N GLN A 76 -6.26 -0.38 -2.55
CA GLN A 76 -6.60 0.89 -3.20
C GLN A 76 -8.09 1.23 -3.03
N ASP A 77 -8.96 0.23 -3.19
CA ASP A 77 -10.39 0.40 -3.04
C ASP A 77 -11.07 -0.91 -2.62
N LEU A 78 -12.30 -0.79 -2.13
CA LEU A 78 -13.13 -1.90 -1.63
C LEU A 78 -14.35 -2.14 -2.53
N ARG A 79 -14.32 -1.72 -3.80
CA ARG A 79 -15.50 -1.81 -4.69
C ARG A 79 -15.99 -3.25 -4.91
N ASN A 80 -15.07 -4.21 -4.80
CA ASN A 80 -15.34 -5.64 -4.97
C ASN A 80 -15.61 -6.36 -3.63
N ALA A 81 -15.61 -5.66 -2.50
CA ALA A 81 -15.90 -6.25 -1.20
C ALA A 81 -17.38 -6.02 -0.81
N SER A 82 -18.03 -7.04 -0.26
CA SER A 82 -19.39 -6.88 0.25
C SER A 82 -19.41 -5.97 1.50
N PRO A 83 -20.48 -5.18 1.74
CA PRO A 83 -20.59 -4.39 2.97
C PRO A 83 -20.47 -5.22 4.25
N ALA A 84 -20.93 -6.48 4.23
CA ALA A 84 -20.82 -7.40 5.35
C ALA A 84 -19.38 -7.87 5.62
N THR A 85 -18.54 -7.93 4.58
CA THR A 85 -17.10 -8.22 4.71
C THR A 85 -16.38 -7.03 5.35
N VAL A 86 -16.68 -5.82 4.86
CA VAL A 86 -16.05 -4.58 5.33
C VAL A 86 -16.44 -4.27 6.78
N SER A 87 -17.67 -4.60 7.20
CA SER A 87 -18.13 -4.34 8.57
C SER A 87 -17.41 -5.16 9.65
N ARG A 88 -16.68 -6.22 9.27
CA ARG A 88 -15.93 -7.09 10.20
C ARG A 88 -14.51 -6.58 10.47
N ALA A 89 -14.01 -5.64 9.65
CA ALA A 89 -12.67 -5.10 9.77
C ALA A 89 -12.71 -3.63 10.24
N GLY A 90 -11.68 -3.21 10.97
CA GLY A 90 -11.43 -1.79 11.21
C GLY A 90 -10.94 -1.15 9.92
N ILE A 91 -11.63 -0.12 9.44
CA ILE A 91 -11.26 0.60 8.22
C ILE A 91 -10.56 1.89 8.59
N ILE A 92 -9.33 2.05 8.11
CA ILE A 92 -8.57 3.30 8.17
C ILE A 92 -8.55 3.86 6.76
N TYR A 93 -9.22 4.99 6.56
CA TYR A 93 -9.18 5.72 5.30
C TYR A 93 -8.03 6.72 5.33
N VAL A 94 -7.12 6.62 4.36
CA VAL A 94 -6.04 7.59 4.16
C VAL A 94 -6.42 8.44 2.96
N SER A 95 -6.65 9.73 3.16
CA SER A 95 -6.97 10.62 2.05
C SER A 95 -5.73 10.90 1.22
N ALA A 96 -5.91 11.04 -0.10
CA ALA A 96 -4.85 11.52 -0.99
C ALA A 96 -4.37 12.94 -0.62
N SER A 97 -5.21 13.73 0.06
CA SER A 97 -4.82 15.04 0.61
C SER A 97 -3.89 14.93 1.82
N ASP A 98 -3.95 13.83 2.56
CA ASP A 98 -3.20 13.67 3.82
C ASP A 98 -1.76 13.25 3.53
N LEU A 99 -1.55 12.50 2.44
CA LEU A 99 -0.23 12.08 1.96
C LEU A 99 0.14 12.82 0.67
N GLY A 100 0.53 14.09 0.82
CA GLY A 100 0.98 14.93 -0.30
C GLY A 100 2.32 14.51 -0.90
N TRP A 101 2.83 15.30 -1.85
CA TRP A 101 4.14 15.08 -2.48
C TRP A 101 5.33 15.30 -1.53
N GLU A 102 5.15 16.13 -0.51
CA GLU A 102 6.24 16.61 0.35
C GLU A 102 6.98 15.49 1.11
N PRO A 103 6.31 14.53 1.79
CA PRO A 103 7.01 13.44 2.49
C PRO A 103 7.87 12.57 1.56
N ILE A 104 7.40 12.34 0.32
CA ILE A 104 8.12 11.55 -0.69
C ILE A 104 9.39 12.29 -1.10
N VAL A 105 9.26 13.56 -1.46
CA VAL A 105 10.38 14.40 -1.89
C VAL A 105 11.38 14.60 -0.75
N GLN A 106 10.92 14.88 0.47
CA GLN A 106 11.81 15.03 1.63
C GLN A 106 12.62 13.76 1.87
N SER A 107 11.96 12.59 1.92
CA SER A 107 12.63 11.29 2.09
C SER A 107 13.65 11.01 0.98
N TRP A 108 13.33 11.37 -0.27
CA TRP A 108 14.23 11.23 -1.40
C TRP A 108 15.44 12.16 -1.28
N LEU A 109 15.25 13.44 -0.95
CA LEU A 109 16.32 14.41 -0.71
C LEU A 109 17.26 13.96 0.41
N PHE A 110 16.72 13.39 1.50
CA PHE A 110 17.53 12.84 2.60
C PHE A 110 18.44 11.68 2.15
N ARG A 111 17.98 10.88 1.19
CA ARG A 111 18.69 9.69 0.69
C ARG A 111 19.63 9.97 -0.49
N ARG A 112 19.66 11.20 -1.03
CA ARG A 112 20.57 11.52 -2.13
C ARG A 112 22.03 11.26 -1.69
N PRO A 113 22.84 10.58 -2.53
CA PRO A 113 24.23 10.29 -2.20
C PRO A 113 24.99 11.59 -1.91
N GLU A 114 26.02 11.52 -1.06
CA GLU A 114 26.94 12.64 -0.87
C GLU A 114 27.81 12.79 -2.13
N LEU A 115 27.25 13.42 -3.16
CA LEU A 115 27.97 13.89 -4.34
C LEU A 115 28.80 15.12 -3.96
N GLY A 116 29.79 14.89 -3.09
CA GLY A 116 30.80 15.86 -2.67
C GLY A 116 30.29 17.02 -1.80
N SER A 117 31.15 18.03 -1.63
CA SER A 117 30.98 19.21 -0.77
C SER A 117 29.76 20.10 -1.06
N ASN A 118 28.97 19.78 -2.09
CA ASN A 118 27.89 20.62 -2.61
C ASN A 118 26.47 20.09 -2.33
N ARG A 119 26.33 19.01 -1.54
CA ARG A 119 25.03 18.40 -1.21
C ARG A 119 24.00 19.40 -0.72
N THR A 120 24.38 20.31 0.17
CA THR A 120 23.46 21.31 0.74
C THR A 120 22.90 22.23 -0.35
N ALA A 121 23.75 22.72 -1.24
CA ALA A 121 23.34 23.60 -2.33
C ALA A 121 22.43 22.88 -3.34
N GLU A 122 22.71 21.61 -3.64
CA GLU A 122 21.86 20.80 -4.51
C GLU A 122 20.48 20.56 -3.90
N VAL A 123 20.43 20.14 -2.62
CA VAL A 123 19.17 19.88 -1.91
C VAL A 123 18.33 21.15 -1.80
N ASP A 124 18.95 22.30 -1.49
CA ASP A 124 18.26 23.58 -1.40
C ASP A 124 17.68 24.00 -2.76
N CYS A 125 18.45 23.82 -3.83
CA CYS A 125 18.00 24.10 -5.20
C CYS A 125 16.83 23.19 -5.60
N LEU A 126 16.96 21.87 -5.40
CA LEU A 126 15.91 20.91 -5.73
C LEU A 126 14.64 21.16 -4.92
N LYS A 127 14.77 21.44 -3.61
CA LYS A 127 13.64 21.77 -2.75
C LYS A 127 12.89 23.00 -3.26
N ALA A 128 13.59 24.06 -3.60
CA ALA A 128 12.97 25.27 -4.16
C ALA A 128 12.24 25.01 -5.49
N LEU A 129 12.77 24.10 -6.33
CA LEU A 129 12.11 23.68 -7.56
C LEU A 129 10.85 22.86 -7.27
N PHE A 130 10.91 21.88 -6.36
CA PHE A 130 9.74 21.09 -5.98
C PHE A 130 8.64 21.95 -5.38
N ASP A 131 8.97 22.86 -4.47
CA ASP A 131 8.01 23.82 -3.91
C ASP A 131 7.35 24.65 -5.01
N LYS A 132 8.14 25.21 -5.94
CA LYS A 132 7.62 26.02 -7.03
C LYS A 132 6.67 25.27 -7.97
N TRP A 133 6.97 24.01 -8.30
CA TRP A 133 6.26 23.28 -9.35
C TRP A 133 5.18 22.32 -8.84
N LEU A 134 5.27 21.86 -7.59
CA LEU A 134 4.29 20.93 -6.98
C LEU A 134 3.39 21.58 -5.91
N LYS A 135 3.76 22.74 -5.37
CA LYS A 135 2.93 23.42 -4.36
C LYS A 135 2.00 24.47 -4.96
N GLU A 136 2.47 25.17 -5.98
CA GLU A 136 1.76 26.30 -6.57
C GLU A 136 0.99 25.86 -7.83
N SER A 137 -0.29 26.21 -7.87
CA SER A 137 -1.08 26.05 -9.09
C SER A 137 -0.59 27.02 -10.18
N PRO A 138 -0.46 26.57 -11.44
CA PRO A 138 0.12 27.41 -12.48
C PRO A 138 -0.76 28.64 -12.77
N PRO A 139 -0.16 29.80 -13.12
CA PRO A 139 -0.88 31.08 -13.26
C PRO A 139 -1.95 31.11 -14.37
N ASN A 140 -2.09 30.06 -15.18
CA ASN A 140 -3.17 29.84 -16.17
C ASN A 140 -3.69 28.39 -16.09
N GLY A 141 -3.69 27.80 -14.90
CA GLY A 141 -3.95 26.38 -14.65
C GLY A 141 -5.40 25.92 -14.73
N GLY A 142 -6.36 26.85 -14.61
CA GLY A 142 -7.76 26.48 -14.45
C GLY A 142 -7.97 25.67 -13.18
N ALA A 143 -8.53 24.46 -13.30
CA ALA A 143 -8.72 23.53 -12.19
C ALA A 143 -7.48 22.68 -11.85
N ALA A 144 -6.38 22.86 -12.58
CA ALA A 144 -5.18 22.06 -12.36
C ALA A 144 -4.56 22.35 -10.99
N VAL A 145 -4.33 21.29 -10.21
CA VAL A 145 -3.84 21.40 -8.83
C VAL A 145 -2.38 21.83 -8.80
N ASP A 146 -1.58 21.32 -9.74
CA ASP A 146 -0.15 21.63 -9.91
C ASP A 146 0.25 21.72 -11.40
N PHE A 147 1.54 21.94 -11.64
CA PHE A 147 2.09 22.02 -12.99
C PHE A 147 1.92 20.70 -13.77
N PHE A 148 2.03 19.54 -13.13
CA PHE A 148 1.96 18.25 -13.78
C PHE A 148 0.54 17.92 -14.22
N ASP A 149 -0.43 18.18 -13.36
CA ASP A 149 -1.86 18.07 -13.68
C ASP A 149 -2.22 18.97 -14.86
N TRP A 150 -1.68 20.20 -14.89
CA TRP A 150 -1.86 21.10 -16.03
C TRP A 150 -1.28 20.54 -17.32
N ASN A 151 -0.07 19.97 -17.30
CA ASN A 151 0.56 19.39 -18.51
C ASN A 151 -0.16 18.13 -18.98
N MET A 152 -0.64 17.30 -18.05
CA MET A 152 -1.28 16.03 -18.35
C MET A 152 -2.78 16.13 -18.66
N ARG A 153 -3.39 17.32 -18.55
CA ARG A 153 -4.85 17.54 -18.70
C ARG A 153 -5.50 16.97 -19.97
N ASN A 154 -4.74 16.81 -21.05
CA ASN A 154 -5.22 16.30 -22.34
C ASN A 154 -4.75 14.87 -22.64
N ILE A 155 -4.19 14.17 -21.66
CA ILE A 155 -3.56 12.86 -21.82
C ILE A 155 -4.30 11.85 -20.94
N LYS A 156 -4.56 10.65 -21.49
CA LYS A 156 -5.08 9.52 -20.72
C LYS A 156 -3.90 8.78 -20.08
N LYS A 157 -3.82 8.77 -18.75
CA LYS A 157 -2.83 7.97 -18.02
C LYS A 157 -3.07 6.48 -18.31
N VAL A 158 -2.02 5.77 -18.71
CA VAL A 158 -2.05 4.29 -18.88
C VAL A 158 -1.99 3.61 -17.51
N MET A 159 -1.31 4.23 -16.56
CA MET A 159 -1.20 3.83 -15.16
C MET A 159 -1.19 5.09 -14.31
N GLU A 160 -1.93 5.08 -13.20
CA GLU A 160 -1.87 6.15 -12.22
C GLU A 160 -0.57 6.02 -11.42
N ALA A 161 0.26 7.04 -11.50
CA ALA A 161 1.48 7.16 -10.72
C ALA A 161 1.47 8.51 -10.01
N ASN A 162 2.06 8.54 -8.81
CA ASN A 162 2.24 9.79 -8.09
C ASN A 162 3.33 10.62 -8.79
N ASP A 163 3.00 11.87 -9.14
CA ASP A 163 3.87 12.74 -9.93
C ASP A 163 5.22 12.97 -9.24
N SER A 164 5.23 13.07 -7.91
CA SER A 164 6.47 13.18 -7.11
C SER A 164 7.41 11.98 -7.27
N ILE A 165 6.86 10.76 -7.34
CA ILE A 165 7.62 9.53 -7.55
C ILE A 165 8.21 9.51 -8.95
N VAL A 166 7.43 9.89 -9.96
CA VAL A 166 7.89 9.95 -11.35
C VAL A 166 9.05 10.93 -11.48
N ILE A 167 8.93 12.13 -10.92
CA ILE A 167 9.98 13.15 -10.96
C ILE A 167 11.25 12.67 -10.26
N CYS A 168 11.13 12.14 -9.04
CA CYS A 168 12.28 11.62 -8.29
C CYS A 168 13.01 10.51 -9.06
N ASN A 169 12.26 9.61 -9.70
CA ASN A 169 12.85 8.54 -10.51
C ASN A 169 13.54 9.07 -11.76
N VAL A 170 12.97 10.05 -12.45
CA VAL A 170 13.63 10.70 -13.60
C VAL A 170 14.91 11.41 -13.17
N LEU A 171 14.90 12.13 -12.05
CA LEU A 171 16.07 12.80 -11.49
C LEU A 171 17.16 11.85 -10.98
N ASN A 172 16.85 10.56 -10.78
CA ASN A 172 17.85 9.54 -10.45
C ASN A 172 18.57 9.00 -11.70
N ILE A 173 18.01 9.19 -12.89
CA ILE A 173 18.58 8.73 -14.17
C ILE A 173 19.54 9.79 -14.75
N LEU A 174 19.35 11.07 -14.38
CA LEU A 174 20.24 12.17 -14.72
C LEU A 174 21.49 12.18 -13.84
#